data_AF-A0A2S5GJM9-F1
#
_entry.id   AF-A0A2S5GJM9-F1
#
_cell.length_a   1.000
_cell.length_b   1.000
_cell.length_c   1.000
_cell.angle_alpha   90.00
_cell.angle_beta   90.00
_cell.angle_gamma   90.00
#
_symmetry.space_group_name_H-M   'P 1'
#
loop_
_entity.id
_entity.type
_entity.pdbx_description
1 polymer ?
#
loop_
_entity_poly.entity_id
_entity_poly.type
_entity_poly.pdbx_seq_one_letter_code
_entity_poly.pdbx_strand_id
1 'polypeptide(L)'
;MTWRQPLFRALIVLALFVGLSPPSQAACSDKKILSLSDEGKSVKAIAKACNMAAAKVRAVVDADDNAADDVAAAAPVDVPRKLPSGAGLASCDCQGTVPYGDKAPEQRCQSGTSIATPCAGYCPPRGIAPWRRVCS
;
A
#
# COMPACT_ATOMS: atom_id res chain seq x y z
N MET A 1 -14.64 -42.61 51.11
CA MET A 1 -13.75 -41.42 51.03
C MET A 1 -13.07 -41.39 49.66
N THR A 2 -13.70 -40.85 48.61
CA THR A 2 -13.05 -40.56 47.30
C THR A 2 -13.90 -39.58 46.46
N TRP A 3 -14.30 -38.44 47.02
CA TRP A 3 -15.11 -37.42 46.31
C TRP A 3 -14.39 -36.07 46.21
N ARG A 4 -13.05 -36.10 46.11
CA ARG A 4 -12.20 -34.90 45.96
C ARG A 4 -11.51 -34.77 44.61
N GLN A 5 -11.65 -35.75 43.72
CA GLN A 5 -10.88 -35.81 42.47
C GLN A 5 -11.47 -35.08 41.23
N PRO A 6 -12.81 -34.90 41.05
CA PRO A 6 -13.29 -34.21 39.84
C PRO A 6 -13.14 -32.68 39.95
N LEU A 7 -13.18 -32.14 41.16
CA LEU A 7 -13.10 -30.69 41.41
C LEU A 7 -11.71 -30.11 41.13
N PHE A 8 -10.64 -30.88 41.42
CA PHE A 8 -9.28 -30.47 41.09
C PHE A 8 -9.01 -30.43 39.58
N ARG A 9 -9.61 -31.35 38.81
CA ARG A 9 -9.43 -31.36 37.34
C ARG A 9 -10.19 -30.23 36.66
N ALA A 10 -11.38 -29.86 37.15
CA ALA A 10 -12.12 -28.70 36.66
C ALA A 10 -11.37 -27.37 36.93
N LEU A 11 -10.70 -27.25 38.07
CA LEU A 11 -9.90 -26.06 38.41
C LEU A 11 -8.67 -25.87 37.51
N ILE A 12 -8.01 -26.95 37.07
CA ILE A 12 -6.84 -26.86 36.19
C ILE A 12 -7.25 -26.43 34.77
N VAL A 13 -8.42 -26.86 34.28
CA VAL A 13 -8.93 -26.43 32.97
C VAL A 13 -9.38 -24.96 33.02
N LEU A 14 -9.94 -24.49 34.14
CA LEU A 14 -10.29 -23.08 34.31
C LEU A 14 -9.04 -22.20 34.42
N ALA A 15 -7.96 -22.66 35.06
CA ALA A 15 -6.70 -21.94 35.15
C ALA A 15 -6.02 -21.74 33.77
N LEU A 16 -6.17 -22.71 32.85
CA LEU A 16 -5.69 -22.57 31.47
C LEU A 16 -6.50 -21.55 30.64
N PHE A 17 -7.77 -21.30 31.00
CA PHE A 17 -8.58 -20.27 30.35
C PHE A 17 -8.33 -18.85 30.88
N VAL A 18 -7.81 -18.69 32.10
CA VAL A 18 -7.46 -17.36 32.64
C VAL A 18 -6.16 -16.81 32.02
N GLY A 19 -5.27 -17.68 31.53
CA GLY A 19 -4.04 -17.30 30.81
C GLY A 19 -4.25 -16.79 29.39
N LEU A 20 -5.45 -16.95 28.82
CA LEU A 20 -5.84 -16.40 27.53
C LEU A 20 -6.76 -15.17 27.71
N SER A 21 -6.45 -14.35 28.71
CA SER A 21 -6.98 -13.00 28.77
C SER A 21 -6.18 -12.15 27.79
N PRO A 22 -6.75 -11.69 26.65
CA PRO A 22 -6.14 -10.58 25.93
C PRO A 22 -6.00 -9.45 26.95
N PRO A 23 -4.80 -8.89 27.14
CA PRO A 23 -4.67 -7.80 28.07
C PRO A 23 -5.61 -6.70 27.61
N SER A 24 -6.60 -6.38 28.46
CA SER A 24 -7.30 -5.09 28.46
C SER A 24 -6.33 -3.96 28.82
N GLN A 25 -5.16 -3.95 28.18
CA GLN A 25 -4.23 -2.85 28.16
C GLN A 25 -4.81 -1.86 27.18
N ALA A 26 -5.04 -0.64 27.65
CA ALA A 26 -5.44 0.48 26.84
C ALA A 26 -4.62 0.45 25.55
N ALA A 27 -5.25 0.05 24.45
CA ALA A 27 -4.63 0.14 23.14
C ALA A 27 -4.16 1.59 23.04
N CYS A 28 -2.86 1.80 22.84
CA CYS A 28 -2.34 3.14 22.63
C CYS A 28 -3.23 3.80 21.58
N SER A 29 -3.66 5.03 21.85
CA SER A 29 -4.29 5.83 20.81
C SER A 29 -3.29 6.00 19.67
N ASP A 30 -3.79 6.15 18.45
CA ASP A 30 -2.94 6.29 17.25
C ASP A 30 -1.96 7.48 17.43
N LYS A 31 -2.41 8.56 18.06
CA LYS A 31 -1.58 9.71 18.46
C LYS A 31 -0.41 9.35 19.37
N LYS A 32 -0.56 8.36 20.26
CA LYS A 32 0.53 7.89 21.12
C LYS A 32 1.50 6.98 20.37
N ILE A 33 1.02 6.18 19.40
CA ILE A 33 1.86 5.38 18.51
C ILE A 33 2.77 6.29 17.68
N LEU A 34 2.20 7.36 17.11
CA LEU A 34 2.91 8.34 16.30
C LEU A 34 3.98 9.09 17.10
N SER A 35 3.65 9.60 18.29
CA SER A 35 4.68 10.23 19.15
C SER A 35 5.83 9.28 19.50
N LEU A 36 5.56 8.00 19.76
CA LEU A 36 6.63 7.03 20.01
C LEU A 36 7.46 6.74 18.74
N SER A 37 6.85 6.80 17.56
CA SER A 37 7.53 6.64 16.27
C SER A 37 8.45 7.84 15.98
N ASP A 38 7.97 9.06 16.22
CA ASP A 38 8.72 10.32 16.09
C ASP A 38 9.91 10.38 17.07
N GLU A 39 9.75 9.81 18.28
CA GLU A 39 10.85 9.56 19.23
C GLU A 39 11.90 8.54 18.72
N GLY A 40 11.73 7.97 17.52
CA GLY A 40 12.65 7.01 16.90
C GLY A 40 12.53 5.57 17.41
N LYS A 41 11.45 5.24 18.13
CA LYS A 41 11.25 3.86 18.62
C LYS A 41 10.82 2.95 17.47
N SER A 42 11.46 1.79 17.36
CA SER A 42 11.06 0.79 16.38
C SER A 42 9.62 0.31 16.61
N VAL A 43 8.93 -0.02 15.51
CA VAL A 43 7.59 -0.64 15.51
C VAL A 43 7.46 -1.79 16.51
N LYS A 44 8.51 -2.61 16.64
CA LYS A 44 8.52 -3.76 17.57
C LYS A 44 8.51 -3.32 19.04
N ALA A 45 9.20 -2.23 19.37
CA ALA A 45 9.20 -1.64 20.70
C ALA A 45 7.85 -0.97 21.01
N ILE A 46 7.26 -0.27 20.04
CA ILE A 46 5.95 0.37 20.18
C ILE A 46 4.85 -0.70 20.33
N ALA A 47 4.87 -1.75 19.51
CA ALA A 47 3.95 -2.88 19.61
C ALA A 47 3.98 -3.54 20.99
N LYS A 48 5.19 -3.70 21.55
CA LYS A 48 5.37 -4.25 22.90
C LYS A 48 4.90 -3.28 24.00
N ALA A 49 5.16 -1.98 23.85
CA ALA A 49 4.75 -0.95 24.80
C ALA A 49 3.23 -0.73 24.83
N CYS A 50 2.59 -0.85 23.67
CA CYS A 50 1.16 -0.65 23.47
C CYS A 50 0.34 -1.95 23.52
N ASN A 51 1.01 -3.09 23.73
CA ASN A 51 0.43 -4.43 23.64
C ASN A 51 -0.44 -4.65 22.38
N MET A 52 0.05 -4.15 21.25
CA MET A 52 -0.63 -4.21 19.96
C MET A 52 0.15 -5.09 18.99
N ALA A 53 -0.55 -5.58 17.95
CA ALA A 53 0.12 -6.26 16.86
C ALA A 53 1.04 -5.28 16.12
N ALA A 54 2.26 -5.74 15.79
CA ALA A 54 3.22 -4.92 15.02
C ALA A 54 2.65 -4.48 13.67
N ALA A 55 1.77 -5.28 13.05
CA ALA A 55 1.07 -4.89 11.83
C ALA A 55 0.16 -3.66 12.02
N LYS A 56 -0.51 -3.54 13.18
CA LYS A 56 -1.38 -2.40 13.49
C LYS A 56 -0.57 -1.14 13.77
N VAL A 57 0.57 -1.27 14.45
CA VAL A 57 1.51 -0.15 14.65
C VAL A 57 2.10 0.33 13.32
N ARG A 58 2.49 -0.59 12.43
CA ARG A 58 2.96 -0.23 11.07
C ARG A 58 1.89 0.51 10.30
N ALA A 59 0.67 0.00 10.28
CA ALA A 59 -0.43 0.63 9.56
C ALA A 59 -0.70 2.07 10.04
N VAL A 60 -0.56 2.35 11.34
CA VAL A 60 -0.73 3.69 11.90
C VAL A 60 0.44 4.62 11.53
N VAL A 61 1.68 4.12 11.61
CA VAL A 61 2.88 4.91 11.24
C VAL A 61 2.90 5.19 9.74
N ASP A 62 2.70 4.18 8.89
CA ASP A 62 2.57 4.35 7.45
C ASP A 62 1.43 5.32 7.09
N ALA A 63 0.28 5.25 7.77
CA ALA A 63 -0.83 6.18 7.50
C ALA A 63 -0.48 7.65 7.79
N ASP A 64 0.38 7.93 8.78
CA ASP A 64 0.82 9.29 9.11
C ASP A 64 1.96 9.77 8.21
N ASP A 65 2.92 8.89 7.87
CA ASP A 65 3.94 9.19 6.85
C ASP A 65 3.29 9.54 5.49
N ASN A 66 2.22 8.84 5.11
CA ASN A 66 1.44 9.20 3.92
C ASN A 66 0.65 10.51 4.13
N ALA A 67 0.12 10.77 5.34
CA ALA A 67 -0.62 12.01 5.63
C ALA A 67 0.26 13.27 5.71
N ALA A 68 1.55 13.12 6.05
CA ALA A 68 2.53 14.22 6.03
C ALA A 68 2.94 14.61 4.59
N ASP A 69 2.83 13.70 3.63
CA ASP A 69 2.93 14.00 2.20
C ASP A 69 1.62 14.61 1.63
N ASP A 70 0.47 14.36 2.28
CA ASP A 70 -0.85 14.86 1.85
C ASP A 70 -1.15 16.35 2.16
N VAL A 71 -0.29 17.05 2.90
CA VAL A 71 -0.38 18.54 3.04
C VAL A 71 0.29 19.29 1.89
N ALA A 72 0.87 18.59 0.92
CA ALA A 72 1.19 19.12 -0.39
C ALA A 72 0.33 18.43 -1.48
N ALA A 73 -0.94 18.85 -1.53
CA ALA A 73 -1.90 18.61 -2.61
C ALA A 73 -2.70 17.29 -2.58
N ALA A 74 -3.80 17.31 -1.81
CA ALA A 74 -5.12 16.79 -2.15
C ALA A 74 -5.22 15.74 -3.28
N ALA A 75 -5.49 14.46 -2.93
CA ALA A 75 -6.71 13.73 -3.32
C ALA A 75 -6.64 12.22 -3.00
N PRO A 76 -7.75 11.61 -2.51
CA PRO A 76 -7.82 10.39 -1.69
C PRO A 76 -7.42 9.11 -2.42
N VAL A 77 -6.86 8.16 -1.66
CA VAL A 77 -6.63 6.78 -2.11
C VAL A 77 -7.98 6.11 -2.39
N ASP A 78 -8.29 5.82 -3.65
CA ASP A 78 -9.05 4.62 -4.05
C ASP A 78 -9.07 4.43 -5.58
N VAL A 79 -9.31 3.19 -6.01
CA VAL A 79 -9.24 2.63 -7.38
C VAL A 79 -7.80 2.38 -7.87
N PRO A 80 -7.48 1.27 -8.57
CA PRO A 80 -6.33 1.24 -9.47
C PRO A 80 -6.50 2.40 -10.44
N ARG A 81 -5.91 3.56 -10.09
CA ARG A 81 -6.10 4.81 -10.82
C ARG A 81 -5.51 4.55 -12.20
N LYS A 82 -6.42 4.25 -13.13
CA LYS A 82 -6.09 4.16 -14.54
C LYS A 82 -5.31 5.43 -14.89
N LEU A 83 -4.34 5.28 -15.78
CA LEU A 83 -3.44 6.33 -16.19
C LEU A 83 -4.26 7.51 -16.76
N PRO A 84 -3.98 8.75 -16.31
CA PRO A 84 -4.65 9.93 -16.83
C PRO A 84 -4.25 10.17 -18.30
N SER A 85 -5.02 10.98 -19.02
CA SER A 85 -4.68 11.38 -20.39
C SER A 85 -3.27 12.02 -20.43
N GLY A 86 -2.49 11.67 -21.45
CA GLY A 86 -1.09 12.07 -21.61
C GLY A 86 -0.07 11.18 -20.89
N ALA A 87 -0.50 10.27 -20.01
CA ALA A 87 0.44 9.37 -19.35
C ALA A 87 1.04 8.35 -20.33
N GLY A 88 2.36 8.18 -20.27
CA GLY A 88 3.09 7.24 -21.14
C GLY A 88 2.85 5.79 -20.74
N LEU A 89 2.50 4.96 -21.72
CA LEU A 89 2.27 3.52 -21.51
C LEU A 89 3.53 2.69 -21.68
N ALA A 90 4.40 3.15 -22.59
CA ALA A 90 5.68 2.55 -22.95
C ALA A 90 6.70 3.67 -23.20
N SER A 91 7.98 3.32 -23.06
CA SER A 91 9.10 4.12 -23.56
C SER A 91 9.03 4.25 -25.09
N CYS A 92 9.81 5.16 -25.65
CA CYS A 92 9.87 5.35 -27.09
C CYS A 92 10.37 4.08 -27.81
N ASP A 93 9.55 3.57 -28.71
CA ASP A 93 9.77 2.36 -29.48
C ASP A 93 10.29 2.67 -30.90
N CYS A 94 11.17 1.79 -31.36
CA CYS A 94 11.77 1.81 -32.71
C CYS A 94 11.23 0.71 -33.63
N GLN A 95 10.15 0.02 -33.25
CA GLN A 95 9.67 -1.18 -33.96
C GLN A 95 9.00 -0.92 -35.33
N GLY A 96 9.00 0.33 -35.82
CA GLY A 96 8.47 0.67 -37.13
C GLY A 96 7.83 2.05 -37.17
N THR A 97 7.17 2.37 -38.26
CA THR A 97 6.43 3.63 -38.42
C THR A 97 5.00 3.44 -37.96
N VAL A 98 4.57 4.19 -36.95
CA VAL A 98 3.17 4.26 -36.53
C VAL A 98 2.62 5.66 -36.86
N PRO A 99 1.44 5.77 -37.47
CA PRO A 99 0.83 7.07 -37.75
C PRO A 99 0.60 7.85 -36.46
N TYR A 100 0.94 9.15 -36.48
CA TYR A 100 0.63 10.01 -35.34
C TYR A 100 -0.88 10.06 -35.08
N GLY A 101 -1.27 9.92 -33.81
CA GLY A 101 -2.67 9.93 -33.39
C GLY A 101 -3.39 8.59 -33.56
N ASP A 102 -2.70 7.52 -34.02
CA ASP A 102 -3.28 6.18 -34.10
C ASP A 102 -3.79 5.70 -32.74
N LYS A 103 -5.09 5.37 -32.66
CA LYS A 103 -5.77 4.96 -31.43
C LYS A 103 -5.77 3.45 -31.29
N ALA A 104 -5.35 2.94 -30.13
CA ALA A 104 -5.49 1.52 -29.77
C ALA A 104 -6.18 1.36 -28.40
N PRO A 105 -6.91 0.25 -28.19
CA PRO A 105 -7.51 -0.07 -26.90
C PRO A 105 -6.43 -0.26 -25.84
N GLU A 106 -6.58 0.41 -24.70
CA GLU A 106 -5.65 0.34 -23.59
C GLU A 106 -6.38 0.40 -22.25
N GLN A 107 -6.42 -0.73 -21.56
CA GLN A 107 -7.16 -0.89 -20.31
C GLN A 107 -6.51 -0.14 -19.14
N ARG A 108 -5.20 0.15 -19.27
CA ARG A 108 -4.45 0.94 -18.32
C ARG A 108 -4.85 2.42 -18.33
N CYS A 109 -5.41 2.94 -19.42
CA CYS A 109 -5.81 4.34 -19.54
C CYS A 109 -7.23 4.58 -19.03
N GLN A 110 -7.49 5.75 -18.43
CA GLN A 110 -8.84 6.14 -17.97
C GLN A 110 -9.84 6.16 -19.13
N SER A 111 -9.42 6.69 -20.27
CA SER A 111 -10.21 6.73 -21.52
C SER A 111 -10.36 5.36 -22.19
N GLY A 112 -9.68 4.32 -21.69
CA GLY A 112 -9.66 3.00 -22.33
C GLY A 112 -8.92 2.97 -23.67
N THR A 113 -8.28 4.07 -24.07
CA THR A 113 -7.58 4.18 -25.35
C THR A 113 -6.23 4.88 -25.19
N SER A 114 -5.31 4.54 -26.08
CA SER A 114 -4.00 5.15 -26.21
C SER A 114 -3.80 5.70 -27.60
N ILE A 115 -3.01 6.76 -27.72
CA ILE A 115 -2.64 7.42 -28.98
C ILE A 115 -1.13 7.32 -29.21
N ALA A 116 -0.75 7.01 -30.45
CA ALA A 116 0.64 7.05 -30.87
C ALA A 116 1.12 8.51 -30.97
N THR A 117 2.19 8.83 -30.25
CA THR A 117 2.80 10.16 -30.16
C THR A 117 4.27 10.08 -30.53
N PRO A 118 4.81 11.00 -31.35
CA PRO A 118 6.22 11.01 -31.68
C PRO A 118 7.07 11.27 -30.43
N CYS A 119 8.22 10.64 -30.41
CA CYS A 119 9.27 10.90 -29.45
C CYS A 119 10.38 11.72 -30.07
N ALA A 120 11.09 12.46 -29.23
CA ALA A 120 12.38 13.00 -29.61
C ALA A 120 13.39 11.84 -29.75
N GLY A 121 14.13 11.82 -30.85
CA GLY A 121 15.17 10.82 -31.09
C GLY A 121 15.17 10.31 -32.52
N TYR A 122 15.96 9.26 -32.75
CA TYR A 122 16.16 8.67 -34.07
C TYR A 122 16.40 7.17 -33.94
N CYS A 123 15.68 6.37 -34.73
CA CYS A 123 15.86 4.92 -34.75
C CYS A 123 16.72 4.48 -35.94
N PRO A 124 17.97 4.02 -35.72
CA PRO A 124 18.80 3.46 -36.78
C PRO A 124 18.30 2.08 -37.24
N PRO A 125 18.63 1.62 -38.47
CA PRO A 125 19.40 2.30 -39.53
C PRO A 125 18.53 3.09 -40.52
N ARG A 126 17.20 2.98 -40.41
CA ARG A 126 16.23 3.54 -41.38
C ARG A 126 15.85 5.00 -41.08
N GLY A 127 16.21 5.50 -39.91
CA GLY A 127 15.97 6.87 -39.51
C GLY A 127 14.52 7.25 -39.28
N ILE A 128 13.74 6.27 -38.85
CA ILE A 128 12.34 6.48 -38.51
C ILE A 128 12.31 7.22 -37.17
N ALA A 129 11.41 8.19 -37.05
CA ALA A 129 11.18 8.88 -35.79
C ALA A 129 10.62 7.86 -34.77
N PRO A 130 11.24 7.74 -33.57
CA PRO A 130 10.69 6.90 -32.53
C PRO A 130 9.31 7.40 -32.13
N TRP A 131 8.46 6.49 -31.67
CA TRP A 131 7.11 6.81 -31.23
C TRP A 131 6.83 6.11 -29.90
N ARG A 132 5.85 6.60 -29.16
CA ARG A 132 5.35 5.95 -27.94
C ARG A 132 3.84 6.00 -27.91
N ARG A 133 3.21 5.13 -27.12
CA ARG A 133 1.79 5.27 -26.81
C ARG A 133 1.62 6.06 -25.52
N VAL A 134 0.70 7.01 -25.55
CA VAL A 134 0.24 7.75 -24.37
C VAL A 134 -1.27 7.58 -24.24
N CYS A 135 -1.80 7.67 -23.03
CA CYS A 135 -3.25 7.65 -22.82
C CYS A 135 -3.92 8.84 -23.52
N SER A 136 -5.04 8.59 -24.20
CA SER A 136 -5.84 9.65 -24.85
C SER A 136 -6.78 10.33 -23.89
#